data_AF-A0A9E5JKQ3-F1
#
_entry.id   AF-A0A9E5JKQ3-F1
#
_cell.length_a   1.000
_cell.length_b   1.000
_cell.length_c   1.000
_cell.angle_alpha   90.00
_cell.angle_beta   90.00
_cell.angle_gamma   90.00
#
_symmetry.space_group_name_H-M   'P 1'
#
loop_
_entity.id
_entity.type
_entity.pdbx_description
1 polymer ?
#
loop_
_entity_poly.entity_id
_entity_poly.type
_entity_poly.pdbx_seq_one_letter_code
_entity_poly.pdbx_strand_id
1 'polypeptide(L)'
;MSHPKPTPPLILTGRALQERNKKIDQRERQCCACCGIAITEGASRHHRKLKSRRGGDEVSNGLLLCGSGTTGCHGWAHAEPAEARQLGFTVESHEDPRQVPVAHVLYGLVYLDDDGGVWSEPQTPPEVAA
;
A
#
# COMPACT_ATOMS: atom_id res chain seq x y z
N MET A 1 14.59 -16.95 26.98
CA MET A 1 14.89 -15.65 26.34
C MET A 1 13.56 -15.01 25.99
N SER A 2 13.17 -13.90 26.61
CA SER A 2 11.92 -13.22 26.23
C SER A 2 12.17 -12.47 24.93
N HIS A 3 11.56 -12.89 23.83
CA HIS A 3 11.65 -12.12 22.59
C HIS A 3 10.96 -10.76 22.79
N PRO A 4 11.58 -9.64 22.40
CA PRO A 4 10.94 -8.33 22.50
C PRO A 4 9.63 -8.35 21.71
N LYS A 5 8.58 -7.79 22.31
CA LYS A 5 7.27 -7.72 21.66
C LYS A 5 7.40 -6.88 20.38
N PRO A 6 6.86 -7.32 19.23
CA PRO A 6 6.93 -6.54 18.01
C PRO A 6 6.25 -5.18 18.20
N THR A 7 6.82 -4.13 17.62
CA THR A 7 6.23 -2.80 17.59
C THR A 7 4.80 -2.86 17.03
N PRO A 8 3.82 -2.20 17.65
CA PRO A 8 2.47 -2.11 17.10
C PRO A 8 2.47 -1.45 15.71
N PRO A 9 1.57 -1.87 14.81
CA PRO A 9 1.42 -1.19 13.52
C PRO A 9 0.94 0.25 13.71
N LEU A 10 1.30 1.14 12.78
CA LEU A 10 0.76 2.48 12.71
C LEU A 10 -0.76 2.41 12.45
N ILE A 11 -1.57 2.95 13.37
CA ILE A 11 -3.02 3.05 13.19
C ILE A 11 -3.38 4.54 13.17
N LEU A 12 -3.90 5.01 12.04
CA LEU A 12 -4.29 6.41 11.86
C LEU A 12 -5.81 6.57 11.98
N THR A 13 -6.24 7.70 12.54
CA THR A 13 -7.64 8.09 12.63
C THR A 13 -7.82 9.57 12.32
N GLY A 14 -9.07 10.00 12.09
CA GLY A 14 -9.42 11.40 11.90
C GLY A 14 -8.62 12.09 10.79
N ARG A 15 -8.05 13.25 11.10
CA ARG A 15 -7.29 14.08 10.15
C ARG A 15 -6.06 13.35 9.58
N ALA A 16 -5.32 12.62 10.40
CA ALA A 16 -4.11 11.93 9.93
C ALA A 16 -4.44 10.85 8.90
N LEU A 17 -5.55 10.12 9.08
CA LEU A 17 -6.02 9.14 8.09
C LEU A 17 -6.46 9.82 6.78
N GLN A 18 -7.10 11.00 6.87
CA GLN A 18 -7.48 11.79 5.69
C GLN A 18 -6.24 12.26 4.91
N GLU A 19 -5.23 12.77 5.61
CA GLU A 19 -3.96 13.21 5.00
C GLU A 19 -3.23 12.05 4.32
N ARG A 20 -3.19 10.88 4.98
CA ARG A 20 -2.69 9.63 4.41
C ARG A 20 -3.41 9.24 3.14
N ASN A 21 -4.74 9.23 3.15
CA ASN A 21 -5.54 8.89 1.98
C ASN A 21 -5.29 9.90 0.84
N LYS A 22 -5.17 11.20 1.15
CA LYS A 22 -4.85 12.22 0.16
C LYS A 22 -3.49 11.99 -0.52
N LYS A 23 -2.45 11.59 0.23
CA LYS A 23 -1.15 11.26 -0.35
C LYS A 23 -1.25 10.12 -1.38
N ILE A 24 -1.94 9.03 -1.03
CA ILE A 24 -2.18 7.90 -1.94
C ILE A 24 -2.99 8.35 -3.16
N ASP A 25 -4.04 9.11 -2.92
CA ASP A 25 -4.94 9.58 -3.97
C ASP A 25 -4.27 10.45 -5.02
N GLN A 26 -3.36 11.31 -4.55
CA GLN A 26 -2.55 12.18 -5.39
C GLN A 26 -1.50 11.38 -6.17
N ARG A 27 -0.80 10.47 -5.49
CA ARG A 27 0.17 9.58 -6.13
C ARG A 27 -0.47 8.72 -7.20
N GLU A 28 -1.69 8.24 -7.00
CA GLU A 28 -2.43 7.39 -7.96
C GLU A 28 -3.25 8.19 -8.96
N ARG A 29 -3.25 9.53 -8.88
CA ARG A 29 -3.94 10.44 -9.80
C ARG A 29 -5.44 10.15 -9.94
N GLN A 30 -6.09 9.72 -8.85
CA GLN A 30 -7.49 9.25 -8.86
C GLN A 30 -7.75 8.10 -9.85
N CYS A 31 -6.77 7.25 -10.11
CA CYS A 31 -6.92 6.06 -10.92
C CYS A 31 -6.58 4.80 -10.11
N CYS A 32 -7.17 3.67 -10.49
CA CYS A 32 -6.79 2.37 -9.91
C CYS A 32 -5.33 2.07 -10.24
N ALA A 33 -4.50 1.81 -9.23
CA ALA A 33 -3.09 1.45 -9.38
C ALA A 33 -2.85 0.17 -10.20
N CYS A 34 -3.86 -0.71 -10.27
CA CYS A 34 -3.77 -1.99 -10.99
C CYS A 34 -4.23 -1.92 -12.45
N CYS A 35 -5.41 -1.34 -12.72
CA CYS A 35 -6.00 -1.36 -14.06
C CYS A 35 -6.12 0.01 -14.73
N GLY A 36 -5.83 1.10 -14.01
CA GLY A 36 -5.79 2.45 -14.54
C GLY A 36 -7.15 3.12 -14.72
N ILE A 37 -8.25 2.43 -14.39
CA ILE A 37 -9.59 3.04 -14.46
C ILE A 37 -9.67 4.26 -13.55
N ALA A 38 -10.23 5.35 -14.06
CA ALA A 38 -10.52 6.53 -13.26
C ALA A 38 -11.55 6.18 -12.18
N ILE A 39 -11.30 6.67 -10.97
CA ILE A 39 -12.12 6.40 -9.80
C ILE A 39 -12.89 7.67 -9.45
N THR A 40 -14.19 7.63 -9.69
CA THR A 40 -15.15 8.65 -9.25
C THR A 40 -15.89 8.21 -7.99
N GLU A 41 -16.02 6.89 -7.78
CA GLU A 41 -16.66 6.25 -6.62
C GLU A 41 -16.16 4.81 -6.46
N GLY A 42 -16.54 4.14 -5.36
CA GLY A 42 -16.28 2.70 -5.19
C GLY A 42 -14.80 2.31 -5.07
N ALA A 43 -13.97 3.18 -4.50
CA ALA A 43 -12.55 2.94 -4.27
C ALA A 43 -12.24 2.49 -2.84
N SER A 44 -11.19 1.68 -2.71
CA SER A 44 -10.58 1.34 -1.43
C SER A 44 -9.08 1.65 -1.46
N ARG A 45 -8.51 2.09 -0.33
CA ARG A 45 -7.05 2.17 -0.18
C ARG A 45 -6.56 0.86 0.40
N HIS A 46 -6.30 -0.08 -0.50
CA HIS A 46 -5.86 -1.45 -0.21
C HIS A 46 -4.54 -1.45 0.54
N HIS A 47 -4.44 -2.24 1.61
CA HIS A 47 -3.19 -2.44 2.34
C HIS A 47 -2.39 -3.57 1.69
N ARG A 48 -1.16 -3.31 1.28
CA ARG A 48 -0.28 -4.32 0.67
C ARG A 48 0.15 -5.37 1.70
N LYS A 49 0.65 -4.92 2.85
CA LYS A 49 0.74 -5.71 4.08
C LYS A 49 -0.62 -5.66 4.74
N LEU A 50 -1.36 -6.76 4.66
CA LEU A 50 -2.71 -6.87 5.19
C LEU A 50 -2.76 -6.56 6.69
N LYS A 51 -3.87 -6.01 7.17
CA LYS A 51 -4.12 -5.76 8.61
C LYS A 51 -4.01 -7.03 9.46
N SER A 52 -4.46 -8.17 8.95
CA SER A 52 -4.31 -9.50 9.59
C SER A 52 -2.85 -9.93 9.75
N ARG A 53 -1.93 -9.33 8.97
CA ARG A 53 -0.48 -9.54 9.00
C ARG A 53 0.25 -8.40 9.73
N ARG A 54 -0.47 -7.66 10.59
CA ARG A 54 0.05 -6.49 11.33
C ARG A 54 0.54 -5.37 10.41
N GLY A 55 -0.08 -5.16 9.26
CA GLY A 55 0.18 -3.97 8.43
C GLY A 55 -0.38 -2.69 9.04
N GLY A 56 0.38 -1.60 8.98
CA GLY A 56 -0.05 -0.28 9.44
C GLY A 56 -0.69 0.55 8.33
N ASP A 57 -1.01 1.79 8.66
CA ASP A 57 -1.57 2.79 7.76
C ASP A 57 -0.51 3.61 7.04
N GLU A 58 0.72 3.11 6.93
CA GLU A 58 1.77 3.74 6.14
C GLU A 58 1.29 4.02 4.69
N VAL A 59 1.76 5.12 4.09
CA VAL A 59 1.35 5.52 2.72
C VAL A 59 1.94 4.56 1.69
N SER A 60 3.17 4.08 1.92
CA SER A 60 3.81 3.02 1.12
C SER A 60 3.06 1.69 1.16
N ASN A 61 2.32 1.45 2.25
CA ASN A 61 1.49 0.27 2.44
C ASN A 61 0.11 0.39 1.78
N GLY A 62 -0.28 1.56 1.28
CA GLY A 62 -1.57 1.78 0.64
C GLY A 62 -1.49 1.83 -0.88
N LEU A 63 -2.51 1.31 -1.56
CA LEU A 63 -2.75 1.51 -2.99
C LEU A 63 -4.20 1.89 -3.23
N LEU A 64 -4.45 2.88 -4.08
CA LEU A 64 -5.81 3.17 -4.54
C LEU A 64 -6.25 2.11 -5.57
N LEU A 65 -7.23 1.27 -5.21
CA LEU A 65 -7.78 0.24 -6.10
C LEU A 65 -9.29 0.42 -6.29
N CYS A 66 -9.78 0.09 -7.48
CA CYS A 66 -11.22 0.02 -7.75
C CYS A 66 -11.86 -1.20 -7.07
N GLY A 67 -13.13 -1.05 -6.70
CA GLY A 67 -13.92 -2.09 -6.06
C GLY A 67 -13.72 -2.18 -4.55
N SER A 68 -14.21 -3.28 -3.99
CA SER A 68 -14.18 -3.60 -2.55
C SER A 68 -13.28 -4.81 -2.29
N GLY A 69 -13.18 -5.25 -1.03
CA GLY A 69 -12.43 -6.47 -0.69
C GLY A 69 -12.92 -7.75 -1.41
N THR A 70 -14.03 -7.68 -2.15
CA THR A 70 -14.58 -8.80 -2.93
C THR A 70 -14.92 -8.44 -4.38
N THR A 71 -14.68 -7.20 -4.84
CA THR A 71 -14.99 -6.77 -6.21
C THR A 71 -13.85 -5.94 -6.82
N GLY A 72 -13.77 -5.91 -8.15
CA GLY A 72 -12.74 -5.14 -8.86
C GLY A 72 -11.31 -5.59 -8.56
N CYS A 73 -10.34 -4.71 -8.79
CA CYS A 73 -8.92 -5.01 -8.55
C CYS A 73 -8.61 -5.20 -7.07
N HIS A 74 -9.35 -4.55 -6.16
CA HIS A 74 -9.21 -4.81 -4.74
C HIS A 74 -9.63 -6.24 -4.38
N GLY A 75 -10.77 -6.71 -4.91
CA GLY A 75 -11.22 -8.10 -4.70
C GLY A 75 -10.25 -9.12 -5.29
N TRP A 76 -9.74 -8.88 -6.51
CA TRP A 76 -8.72 -9.73 -7.11
C TRP A 76 -7.47 -9.86 -6.23
N ALA A 77 -6.98 -8.77 -5.64
CA ALA A 77 -5.80 -8.81 -4.77
C ALA A 77 -5.96 -9.70 -3.52
N HIS A 78 -7.20 -9.91 -3.05
CA HIS A 78 -7.51 -10.87 -1.98
C HIS A 78 -7.78 -12.29 -2.49
N ALA A 79 -8.38 -12.42 -3.67
CA ALA A 79 -8.76 -13.71 -4.26
C ALA A 79 -7.56 -14.47 -4.84
N GLU A 80 -6.59 -13.75 -5.41
CA GLU A 80 -5.40 -14.30 -6.08
C GLU A 80 -4.09 -13.88 -5.38
N PRO A 81 -3.87 -14.31 -4.12
CA PRO A 81 -2.77 -13.80 -3.31
C PRO A 81 -1.38 -14.12 -3.86
N ALA A 82 -1.22 -15.23 -4.60
CA ALA A 82 0.06 -15.61 -5.20
C ALA A 82 0.48 -14.61 -6.30
N GLU A 83 -0.43 -14.31 -7.23
CA GLU A 83 -0.21 -13.36 -8.30
C GLU A 83 -0.10 -11.92 -7.75
N ALA A 84 -0.99 -11.56 -6.82
CA ALA A 84 -0.94 -10.26 -6.15
C ALA A 84 0.38 -10.04 -5.40
N ARG A 85 0.96 -11.09 -4.81
CA ARG A 85 2.29 -11.04 -4.17
C ARG A 85 3.40 -10.88 -5.20
N GLN A 86 3.37 -11.66 -6.28
CA GLN A 86 4.35 -11.57 -7.37
C GLN A 86 4.39 -10.16 -7.99
N LEU A 87 3.23 -9.52 -8.12
CA LEU A 87 3.08 -8.18 -8.67
C LEU A 87 3.20 -7.06 -7.62
N GLY A 88 3.42 -7.41 -6.35
CA GLY A 88 3.64 -6.47 -5.26
C GLY A 88 2.39 -5.77 -4.73
N PHE A 89 1.19 -6.17 -5.13
CA PHE A 89 -0.08 -5.69 -4.57
C PHE A 89 -0.34 -6.25 -3.16
N THR A 90 0.31 -7.36 -2.79
CA THR A 90 0.38 -7.81 -1.40
C THR A 90 1.81 -8.15 -1.00
N VAL A 91 2.12 -8.06 0.30
CA VAL A 91 3.42 -8.44 0.86
C VAL A 91 3.27 -9.34 2.08
N GLU A 92 4.37 -9.99 2.48
CA GLU A 92 4.43 -10.88 3.64
C GLU A 92 4.43 -10.07 4.93
N SER A 93 4.11 -10.73 6.04
CA SER A 93 4.15 -10.11 7.36
C SER A 93 5.53 -9.54 7.75
N HIS A 94 6.62 -10.14 7.27
CA HIS A 94 7.99 -9.74 7.58
C HIS A 94 8.59 -8.71 6.60
N GLU A 95 7.95 -8.47 5.46
CA GLU A 95 8.48 -7.56 4.42
C GLU A 95 8.11 -6.11 4.71
N ASP A 96 9.01 -5.17 4.42
CA ASP A 96 8.67 -3.75 4.41
C ASP A 96 8.04 -3.38 3.05
N PRO A 97 6.82 -2.83 2.99
CA PRO A 97 6.21 -2.39 1.73
C PRO A 97 7.08 -1.45 0.89
N ARG A 98 7.97 -0.66 1.53
CA ARG A 98 8.90 0.25 0.84
C ARG A 98 10.04 -0.46 0.13
N GLN A 99 10.29 -1.71 0.49
CA GLN A 99 11.37 -2.55 -0.04
C GLN A 99 10.87 -3.57 -1.08
N VAL A 100 9.56 -3.61 -1.33
CA VAL A 100 8.95 -4.49 -2.34
C VAL A 100 8.36 -3.61 -3.44
N PRO A 101 8.76 -3.79 -4.72
CA PRO A 101 8.18 -3.01 -5.80
C PRO A 101 6.75 -3.46 -6.09
N VAL A 102 5.97 -2.62 -6.75
CA VAL A 102 4.63 -2.94 -7.27
C VAL A 102 4.59 -2.68 -8.77
N ALA A 103 3.96 -3.60 -9.52
CA ALA A 103 3.68 -3.42 -10.95
C ALA A 103 2.52 -2.42 -11.14
N HIS A 104 2.84 -1.14 -10.98
CA HIS A 104 1.87 -0.04 -11.00
C HIS A 104 1.51 0.36 -12.43
N VAL A 105 0.23 0.43 -12.76
CA VAL A 105 -0.22 0.69 -14.15
C VAL A 105 0.26 2.03 -14.71
N LEU A 106 0.33 3.07 -13.87
CA LEU A 106 0.75 4.41 -14.31
C LEU A 106 2.27 4.58 -14.40
N TYR A 107 3.04 3.76 -13.68
CA TYR A 107 4.46 4.02 -13.40
C TYR A 107 5.38 2.86 -13.76
N GLY A 108 4.84 1.70 -14.14
CA GLY A 108 5.61 0.47 -14.29
C GLY A 108 5.97 -0.17 -12.95
N LEU A 109 7.07 -0.90 -12.92
CA LEU A 109 7.56 -1.54 -11.69
C LEU A 109 8.28 -0.51 -10.81
N VAL A 110 7.71 -0.18 -9.65
CA VAL A 110 8.17 0.94 -8.80
C VAL A 110 8.09 0.66 -7.31
N TYR A 111 8.88 1.37 -6.53
CA TYR A 111 8.83 1.40 -5.06
C TYR A 111 8.08 2.64 -4.57
N LEU A 112 7.43 2.51 -3.42
CA LEU A 112 6.59 3.54 -2.81
C LEU A 112 7.12 3.92 -1.44
N ASP A 113 7.12 5.21 -1.11
CA ASP A 113 7.50 5.72 0.21
C ASP A 113 6.30 6.21 1.04
N ASP A 114 6.58 6.69 2.24
CA ASP A 114 5.56 7.21 3.17
C ASP A 114 5.16 8.68 2.93
N ASP A 115 5.84 9.35 2.00
CA ASP A 115 5.55 10.71 1.55
C ASP A 115 4.69 10.78 0.30
N GLY A 116 4.44 9.63 -0.34
CA GLY A 116 3.65 9.53 -1.57
C GLY A 116 4.53 9.57 -2.84
N GLY A 117 5.84 9.41 -2.69
CA GLY A 117 6.81 9.29 -3.78
C GLY A 117 6.74 7.94 -4.49
N VAL A 118 7.27 7.95 -5.71
CA VAL A 118 7.36 6.81 -6.62
C VAL A 118 8.80 6.75 -7.13
N TRP A 119 9.44 5.59 -6.98
CA TRP A 119 10.88 5.44 -7.18
C TRP A 119 11.23 4.20 -8.00
N SER A 120 12.34 4.25 -8.72
CA SER A 120 12.91 3.10 -9.44
C SER A 120 13.71 2.15 -8.54
N GLU A 121 13.97 2.52 -7.29
CA GLU A 121 14.83 1.79 -6.35
C GLU A 121 14.16 1.68 -4.97
N PRO A 122 14.53 0.67 -4.14
CA PRO A 122 13.99 0.48 -2.80
C PRO A 122 14.12 1.72 -1.92
N GLN A 123 13.08 2.01 -1.12
CA GLN A 123 13.05 3.20 -0.28
C GLN A 123 13.36 2.86 1.17
N THR A 124 14.50 3.34 1.66
CA THR A 124 14.80 3.27 3.09
C THR A 124 13.80 4.14 3.85
N PRO A 125 13.28 3.71 5.02
CA PRO A 125 12.59 4.64 5.92
C PRO A 125 13.39 5.94 6.03
N PRO A 126 12.72 7.12 6.05
CA PRO A 126 13.43 8.36 6.37
C PRO A 126 14.16 8.14 7.69
N GLU A 127 15.45 8.49 7.70
CA GLU A 127 16.25 8.45 8.92
C GLU A 127 15.48 9.25 9.97
N VAL A 128 15.09 8.62 11.07
CA VAL A 128 14.47 9.34 12.19
C VAL A 128 15.53 10.35 12.64
N ALA A 129 15.28 11.64 12.33
CA ALA A 129 16.12 12.71 12.83
C ALA A 129 16.16 12.57 14.36
N ALA A 130 17.37 12.31 14.87
CA ALA A 130 17.66 12.14 16.29
C ALA A 130 17.37 13.42 17.09
#